data_AF-A0AAD4ZBF5-F1
#
_entry.id   AF-A0AAD4ZBF5-F1
#
_cell.length_a   1.000
_cell.length_b   1.000
_cell.length_c   1.000
_cell.angle_alpha   90.00
_cell.angle_beta   90.00
_cell.angle_gamma   90.00
#
_symmetry.space_group_name_H-M   'P 1'
#
loop_
_entity.id
_entity.type
_entity.pdbx_description
1 polymer ?
#
loop_
_entity_poly.entity_id
_entity_poly.type
_entity_poly.pdbx_seq_one_letter_code
_entity_poly.pdbx_strand_id
1 'polypeptide(L)'
;MVSKVLASRLREVLGSTISSYQGAFVQGRQILDAALIANEVVEEIRRLNKSGMVFKIDLEKAYDHVEWRFVDEVLIRKGFGDRWRSWIRGCLETANFSVMINGRPRGDSVDHLFLHCPFSLKLWETLLKEVNTVWVIPEGCFELFSIRIDALGRGKKAKILWGSLMQAVVWNLWLEHNRRIFEDYKGVGVPELWDGVKFWAALWASTSLAFKDVPYPSIMRNLLAVVS
;
A
#
# COMPACT_ATOMS: atom_id res chain seq x y z
N MET A 1 2.69 20.23 -10.66
CA MET A 1 2.14 19.73 -11.93
C MET A 1 0.69 20.16 -12.06
N VAL A 2 0.24 20.52 -13.26
CA VAL A 2 -1.17 20.88 -13.55
C VAL A 2 -2.12 19.75 -13.15
N SER A 3 -1.72 18.49 -13.35
CA SER A 3 -2.47 17.30 -12.92
C SER A 3 -2.80 17.27 -11.42
N LYS A 4 -1.88 17.72 -10.54
CA LYS A 4 -2.12 17.77 -9.08
C LYS A 4 -3.21 18.79 -8.72
N VAL A 5 -3.25 19.93 -9.40
CA VAL A 5 -4.30 20.95 -9.22
C VAL A 5 -5.64 20.43 -9.72
N LEU A 6 -5.65 19.75 -10.88
CA LEU A 6 -6.86 19.15 -11.44
C LEU A 6 -7.41 18.05 -10.52
N ALA A 7 -6.55 17.18 -9.98
CA ALA A 7 -6.93 16.14 -9.04
C ALA A 7 -7.53 16.72 -7.74
N SER A 8 -6.94 17.79 -7.20
CA SER A 8 -7.47 18.43 -5.99
C SER A 8 -8.86 19.01 -6.19
N ARG A 9 -9.12 19.66 -7.33
CA ARG A 9 -10.46 20.20 -7.65
C ARG A 9 -11.47 19.09 -7.95
N LEU A 10 -11.04 18.01 -8.63
CA LEU A 10 -11.91 16.86 -8.86
C LEU A 10 -12.33 16.21 -7.54
N ARG A 11 -11.44 16.13 -6.55
CA ARG A 11 -11.73 15.59 -5.22
C ARG A 11 -12.87 16.32 -4.52
N GLU A 12 -12.99 17.64 -4.67
CA GLU A 12 -14.06 18.45 -4.05
C GLU A 12 -15.45 18.08 -4.57
N VAL A 13 -15.55 17.69 -5.84
CA VAL A 13 -16.82 17.31 -6.48
C VAL A 13 -17.03 15.80 -6.57
N LEU A 14 -16.03 15.00 -6.20
CA LEU A 14 -16.06 13.55 -6.36
C LEU A 14 -17.20 12.92 -5.55
N GLY A 15 -17.42 13.42 -4.32
CA GLY A 15 -18.42 12.89 -3.39
C GLY A 15 -19.87 12.97 -3.91
N SER A 16 -20.20 13.97 -4.71
CA SER A 16 -21.52 14.10 -5.37
C SER A 16 -21.59 13.44 -6.74
N THR A 17 -20.44 13.08 -7.32
CA THR A 17 -20.34 12.50 -8.67
C THR A 17 -20.43 10.97 -8.66
N ILE A 18 -19.99 10.33 -7.58
CA ILE A 18 -19.93 8.86 -7.45
C ILE A 18 -20.98 8.32 -6.47
N SER A 19 -21.32 7.05 -6.62
CA SER A 19 -22.24 6.36 -5.70
C SER A 19 -21.73 6.41 -4.26
N SER A 20 -22.65 6.49 -3.28
CA SER A 20 -22.34 6.39 -1.85
C SER A 20 -21.63 5.08 -1.49
N TYR A 21 -21.84 4.02 -2.27
CA TYR A 21 -21.25 2.69 -2.07
C TYR A 21 -19.82 2.55 -2.65
N GLN A 22 -19.30 3.55 -3.34
CA GLN A 22 -17.93 3.52 -3.87
C GLN A 22 -16.93 3.88 -2.76
N GLY A 23 -16.35 2.88 -2.09
CA GLY A 23 -15.54 3.07 -0.88
C GLY A 23 -14.08 3.51 -1.10
N ALA A 24 -13.48 3.23 -2.26
CA ALA A 24 -12.06 3.47 -2.49
C ALA A 24 -11.75 4.86 -3.08
N PHE A 25 -10.64 5.47 -2.66
CA PHE A 25 -10.08 6.73 -3.16
C PHE A 25 -10.98 7.97 -2.96
N VAL A 26 -11.86 7.95 -1.96
CA VAL A 26 -12.72 9.08 -1.58
C VAL A 26 -12.36 9.52 -0.18
N GLN A 27 -12.06 10.82 0.01
CA GLN A 27 -11.78 11.36 1.33
C GLN A 27 -12.99 11.16 2.26
N GLY A 28 -12.76 10.58 3.43
CA GLY A 28 -13.80 10.32 4.44
C GLY A 28 -14.51 8.96 4.32
N ARG A 29 -14.17 8.11 3.34
CA ARG A 29 -14.68 6.72 3.26
C ARG A 29 -13.58 5.73 3.65
N GLN A 30 -13.91 4.75 4.48
CA GLN A 30 -12.93 3.77 4.94
C GLN A 30 -13.13 2.44 4.20
N ILE A 31 -12.02 1.74 3.90
CA ILE A 31 -12.11 0.39 3.31
C ILE A 31 -12.82 -0.61 4.24
N LEU A 32 -12.78 -0.33 5.55
CA LEU A 32 -13.48 -1.10 6.57
C LEU A 32 -15.00 -1.04 6.41
N ASP A 33 -15.55 0.06 5.85
CA ASP A 33 -16.99 0.19 5.62
C ASP A 33 -17.48 -0.86 4.62
N ALA A 34 -16.69 -1.13 3.57
CA ALA A 34 -17.01 -2.15 2.57
C ALA A 34 -16.96 -3.57 3.18
N ALA A 35 -16.00 -3.82 4.08
CA ALA A 35 -15.90 -5.10 4.79
C ALA A 35 -17.08 -5.30 5.77
N LEU A 36 -17.49 -4.24 6.47
CA LEU A 36 -18.63 -4.27 7.38
C LEU A 36 -19.94 -4.55 6.63
N ILE A 37 -20.21 -3.82 5.55
CA ILE A 37 -21.40 -4.03 4.71
C ILE A 37 -21.43 -5.47 4.16
N ALA A 38 -20.28 -5.99 3.70
CA ALA A 38 -20.20 -7.36 3.23
C ALA A 38 -20.52 -8.38 4.33
N ASN A 39 -20.04 -8.17 5.55
CA ASN A 39 -20.34 -9.03 6.70
C ASN A 39 -21.83 -8.99 7.05
N GLU A 40 -22.44 -7.80 7.11
CA GLU A 40 -23.87 -7.64 7.39
C GLU A 40 -24.73 -8.36 6.34
N VAL A 41 -24.38 -8.25 5.05
CA VAL A 41 -25.08 -8.97 3.97
C VAL A 41 -24.97 -10.49 4.14
N VAL A 42 -23.79 -11.00 4.50
CA VAL A 42 -23.59 -12.44 4.75
C VAL A 42 -24.39 -12.92 5.95
N GLU A 43 -24.40 -12.16 7.04
CA GLU A 43 -25.18 -12.46 8.25
C GLU A 43 -26.69 -12.47 7.97
N GLU A 44 -27.18 -11.51 7.20
CA GLU A 44 -28.61 -11.43 6.84
C GLU A 44 -29.04 -12.61 5.96
N ILE A 45 -28.22 -13.01 4.99
CA ILE A 45 -28.47 -14.19 4.15
C ILE A 45 -28.55 -15.47 5.01
N ARG A 46 -27.65 -15.61 5.99
CA ARG A 46 -27.67 -16.72 6.96
C ARG A 46 -28.93 -16.67 7.83
N ARG A 47 -29.31 -15.50 8.35
CA ARG A 47 -30.50 -15.30 9.18
C ARG A 47 -31.79 -15.66 8.43
N LEU A 48 -31.87 -15.31 7.15
CA LEU A 48 -33.01 -15.61 6.30
C LEU A 48 -33.02 -17.06 5.77
N ASN A 49 -32.00 -17.85 6.09
CA ASN A 49 -31.78 -19.21 5.58
C ASN A 49 -31.88 -19.28 4.04
N LYS A 50 -31.32 -18.27 3.36
CA LYS A 50 -31.29 -18.18 1.91
C LYS A 50 -29.89 -18.52 1.41
N SER A 51 -29.81 -19.04 0.20
CA SER A 51 -28.53 -19.13 -0.52
C SER A 51 -28.21 -17.77 -1.15
N GLY A 52 -26.93 -17.39 -1.08
CA GLY A 52 -26.41 -16.17 -1.72
C GLY A 52 -25.20 -16.48 -2.58
N MET A 53 -24.91 -15.58 -3.52
CA MET A 53 -23.73 -15.67 -4.39
C MET A 53 -22.98 -14.33 -4.34
N VAL A 54 -21.67 -14.40 -4.20
CA VAL A 54 -20.79 -13.23 -4.22
C VAL A 54 -20.05 -13.20 -5.55
N PHE A 55 -20.25 -12.14 -6.32
CA PHE A 55 -19.46 -11.88 -7.52
C PHE A 55 -18.29 -10.97 -7.18
N LYS A 56 -17.08 -11.50 -7.31
CA LYS A 56 -15.85 -10.72 -7.26
C LYS A 56 -15.36 -10.50 -8.69
N ILE A 57 -15.30 -9.24 -9.11
CA ILE A 57 -14.72 -8.83 -10.40
C ILE A 57 -13.43 -8.09 -10.08
N ASP A 58 -12.32 -8.55 -10.64
CA ASP A 58 -11.01 -7.90 -10.57
C ASP A 58 -10.60 -7.47 -11.98
N LEU A 59 -10.21 -6.22 -12.15
CA LEU A 59 -9.76 -5.69 -13.44
C LEU A 59 -8.23 -5.70 -13.45
N GLU A 60 -7.64 -6.69 -14.12
CA GLU A 60 -6.20 -6.75 -14.29
C GLU A 60 -5.70 -5.49 -15.01
N LYS A 61 -4.72 -4.80 -14.39
CA LYS A 61 -4.09 -3.60 -14.97
C LYS A 61 -5.12 -2.57 -15.44
N ALA A 62 -6.10 -2.29 -14.58
CA ALA A 62 -7.23 -1.42 -14.89
C ALA A 62 -6.81 -0.07 -15.48
N TYR A 63 -5.67 0.49 -15.07
CA TYR A 63 -5.16 1.78 -15.55
C TYR A 63 -4.41 1.70 -16.89
N ASP A 64 -3.85 0.55 -17.24
CA ASP A 64 -3.08 0.37 -18.49
C ASP A 64 -4.01 0.16 -19.70
N HIS A 65 -5.26 -0.24 -19.46
CA HIS A 65 -6.24 -0.62 -20.49
C HIS A 65 -7.41 0.38 -20.62
N VAL A 66 -7.38 1.51 -19.91
CA VAL A 66 -8.45 2.51 -20.02
C VAL A 66 -8.39 3.20 -21.38
N GLU A 67 -9.47 3.14 -22.14
CA GLU A 67 -9.61 3.97 -23.34
C GLU A 67 -9.90 5.44 -22.96
N TRP A 68 -9.08 6.39 -23.42
CA TRP A 68 -9.26 7.80 -23.09
C TRP A 68 -10.56 8.42 -23.62
N ARG A 69 -11.11 7.87 -24.71
CA ARG A 69 -12.42 8.28 -25.23
C ARG A 69 -13.53 7.94 -24.23
N PHE A 70 -13.50 6.74 -23.66
CA PHE A 70 -14.41 6.36 -22.59
C PHE A 70 -14.32 7.32 -21.39
N VAL A 71 -13.12 7.73 -20.98
CA VAL A 71 -12.96 8.72 -19.89
C VAL A 71 -13.62 10.06 -20.24
N ASP A 72 -13.41 10.55 -21.46
CA ASP A 72 -14.01 11.80 -21.93
C ASP A 72 -15.54 11.71 -22.01
N GLU A 73 -16.09 10.59 -22.48
CA GLU A 73 -17.52 10.32 -22.50
C GLU A 73 -18.14 10.30 -21.10
N VAL A 74 -17.45 9.68 -20.13
CA VAL A 74 -17.89 9.69 -18.73
C VAL A 74 -17.91 11.12 -18.18
N LEU A 75 -16.89 11.92 -18.47
CA LEU A 75 -16.83 13.33 -18.04
C LEU A 75 -17.95 14.16 -18.67
N ILE A 76 -18.29 13.94 -19.95
CA ILE A 76 -19.46 14.57 -20.58
C ILE A 76 -20.75 14.21 -19.82
N ARG A 77 -20.98 12.91 -19.58
CA ARG A 77 -22.19 12.43 -18.88
C ARG A 77 -22.30 12.92 -17.44
N LYS A 78 -21.16 13.21 -16.80
CA LYS A 78 -21.10 13.82 -15.46
C LYS A 78 -21.19 15.35 -15.49
N GLY A 79 -21.34 15.97 -16.66
CA GLY A 79 -21.57 17.41 -16.80
C GLY A 79 -20.31 18.28 -16.77
N PHE A 80 -19.12 17.69 -16.95
CA PHE A 80 -17.88 18.47 -17.00
C PHE A 80 -17.78 19.25 -18.32
N GLY A 81 -17.58 20.56 -18.22
CA GLY A 81 -17.49 21.45 -19.38
C GLY A 81 -16.23 21.25 -20.24
N ASP A 82 -16.32 21.67 -21.50
CA ASP A 82 -15.30 21.42 -22.54
C ASP A 82 -13.89 21.88 -22.15
N ARG A 83 -13.78 23.02 -21.47
CA ARG A 83 -12.49 23.55 -20.99
C ARG A 83 -11.83 22.60 -19.98
N TRP A 84 -12.60 22.05 -19.05
CA TRP A 84 -12.09 21.10 -18.05
C TRP A 84 -11.66 19.79 -18.71
N ARG A 85 -12.50 19.27 -19.61
CA ARG A 85 -12.21 18.04 -20.36
C ARG A 85 -10.96 18.19 -21.24
N SER A 86 -10.77 19.35 -21.87
CA SER A 86 -9.55 19.65 -22.63
C SER A 86 -8.28 19.63 -21.77
N TRP A 87 -8.34 20.12 -20.51
CA TRP A 87 -7.20 20.05 -19.60
C TRP A 87 -6.90 18.62 -19.14
N ILE A 88 -7.95 17.82 -18.86
CA ILE A 88 -7.80 16.41 -18.53
C ILE A 88 -7.21 15.64 -19.71
N ARG A 89 -7.77 15.82 -20.92
CA ARG A 89 -7.26 15.19 -22.14
C ARG A 89 -5.81 15.56 -22.39
N GLY A 90 -5.45 16.83 -22.24
CA GLY A 90 -4.06 17.27 -22.32
C GLY A 90 -3.17 16.55 -21.31
N CYS A 91 -3.61 16.35 -20.08
CA CYS A 91 -2.84 15.57 -19.08
C CYS A 91 -2.71 14.08 -19.44
N LEU A 92 -3.74 13.47 -20.03
CA LEU A 92 -3.75 12.06 -20.40
C LEU A 92 -2.91 11.78 -21.66
N GLU A 93 -2.97 12.67 -22.65
CA GLU A 93 -2.20 12.56 -23.90
C GLU A 93 -0.73 12.97 -23.74
N THR A 94 -0.43 13.87 -22.79
CA THR A 94 0.95 14.30 -22.51
C THR A 94 1.60 13.52 -21.37
N ALA A 95 0.93 12.49 -20.84
CA ALA A 95 1.46 11.62 -19.79
C ALA A 95 2.62 10.77 -20.31
N ASN A 96 3.80 11.39 -20.44
CA ASN A 96 5.05 10.67 -20.59
C ASN A 96 5.54 10.28 -19.19
N PHE A 97 5.45 8.99 -18.87
CA PHE A 97 6.13 8.44 -17.70
C PHE A 97 7.63 8.41 -17.98
N SER A 98 8.35 9.43 -17.54
CA SER A 98 9.81 9.45 -17.54
C SER A 98 10.28 9.89 -16.16
N VAL A 99 10.93 8.98 -15.42
CA VAL A 99 11.36 9.31 -14.06
C VAL A 99 12.71 10.00 -14.06
N MET A 100 12.77 11.32 -14.20
CA MET A 100 14.07 11.96 -14.44
C MET A 100 14.97 12.08 -13.20
N ILE A 101 16.18 11.52 -13.28
CA ILE A 101 17.33 11.84 -12.42
C ILE A 101 18.54 12.20 -13.31
N ASN A 102 19.09 13.41 -13.12
CA ASN A 102 20.19 14.00 -13.90
C ASN A 102 19.95 14.06 -15.43
N GLY A 103 18.70 14.27 -15.85
CA GLY A 103 18.31 14.27 -17.27
C GLY A 103 18.14 12.87 -17.89
N ARG A 104 18.11 11.80 -17.09
CA ARG A 104 17.83 10.42 -17.56
C ARG A 104 16.71 9.77 -16.75
N PRO A 105 15.80 8.98 -17.37
CA PRO A 105 14.66 8.40 -16.66
C PRO A 105 15.03 7.18 -15.80
N ARG A 106 15.27 7.31 -14.48
CA ARG A 106 15.23 6.25 -13.45
C ARG A 106 14.86 6.84 -12.07
N GLY A 107 13.81 6.36 -11.38
CA GLY A 107 13.57 6.76 -9.97
C GLY A 107 12.23 6.39 -9.31
N ASP A 108 11.23 5.88 -10.03
CA ASP A 108 9.93 5.46 -9.46
C ASP A 108 9.67 3.97 -9.75
N SER A 109 10.73 3.19 -10.03
CA SER A 109 10.55 1.74 -10.09
C SER A 109 10.23 1.23 -8.68
N VAL A 110 9.40 0.18 -8.63
CA VAL A 110 9.10 -0.56 -7.41
C VAL A 110 10.39 -0.94 -6.69
N ASP A 111 11.41 -1.38 -7.43
CA ASP A 111 12.71 -1.74 -6.87
C ASP A 111 13.46 -0.54 -6.28
N HIS A 112 13.40 0.65 -6.90
CA HIS A 112 13.99 1.84 -6.28
C HIS A 112 13.25 2.20 -5.00
N LEU A 113 11.92 2.30 -5.05
CA LEU A 113 11.12 2.70 -3.90
C LEU A 113 11.31 1.77 -2.70
N PHE A 114 11.23 0.47 -2.90
CA PHE A 114 11.22 -0.48 -1.79
C PHE A 114 12.59 -1.04 -1.42
N LEU A 115 13.57 -0.98 -2.32
CA LEU A 115 14.86 -1.64 -2.11
C LEU A 115 16.04 -0.69 -2.28
N HIS A 116 16.21 -0.09 -3.46
CA HIS A 116 17.46 0.60 -3.83
C HIS A 116 17.53 2.07 -3.44
N CYS A 117 16.43 2.68 -2.98
CA CYS A 117 16.43 4.04 -2.47
C CYS A 117 17.30 4.10 -1.20
N PRO A 118 18.22 5.08 -1.06
CA PRO A 118 19.06 5.20 0.13
C PRO A 118 18.29 5.27 1.45
N PHE A 119 17.06 5.80 1.44
CA PHE A 119 16.18 5.82 2.61
C PHE A 119 15.68 4.40 2.96
N SER A 120 15.20 3.67 1.96
CA SER A 120 14.74 2.28 2.09
C SER A 120 15.87 1.34 2.49
N LEU A 121 17.05 1.48 1.89
CA LEU A 121 18.26 0.73 2.26
C LEU A 121 18.61 0.89 3.73
N LYS A 122 18.59 2.13 4.25
CA LYS A 122 18.86 2.37 5.68
C LYS A 122 17.85 1.67 6.59
N LEU A 123 16.57 1.63 6.20
CA LEU A 123 15.54 0.93 6.98
C LEU A 123 15.77 -0.59 6.98
N TRP A 124 16.14 -1.17 5.82
CA TRP A 124 16.54 -2.57 5.73
C TRP A 124 17.79 -2.88 6.56
N GLU A 125 18.80 -2.02 6.53
CA GLU A 125 20.00 -2.15 7.38
C GLU A 125 19.66 -2.10 8.86
N THR A 126 18.72 -1.23 9.28
CA THR A 126 18.26 -1.18 10.67
C THR A 126 17.63 -2.52 11.10
N LEU A 127 16.74 -3.08 10.27
CA LEU A 127 16.15 -4.39 10.54
C LEU A 127 17.22 -5.49 10.64
N LEU A 128 18.16 -5.53 9.69
CA LEU A 128 19.19 -6.56 9.62
C LEU A 128 20.16 -6.50 10.80
N LYS A 129 20.52 -5.28 11.24
CA LYS A 129 21.31 -5.06 12.46
C LYS A 129 20.57 -5.56 13.70
N GLU A 130 19.27 -5.31 13.80
CA GLU A 130 18.44 -5.76 14.93
C GLU A 130 18.44 -7.29 15.07
N VAL A 131 18.42 -8.01 13.96
CA VAL A 131 18.43 -9.50 13.94
C VAL A 131 19.83 -10.09 13.76
N ASN A 132 20.88 -9.28 13.93
CA ASN A 132 22.29 -9.67 13.80
C ASN A 132 22.61 -10.45 12.50
N THR A 133 22.07 -9.99 11.37
CA THR A 133 22.24 -10.62 10.07
C THR A 133 22.86 -9.63 9.09
N VAL A 134 23.71 -10.12 8.19
CA VAL A 134 24.25 -9.36 7.06
C VAL A 134 23.66 -9.95 5.78
N TRP A 135 23.24 -9.09 4.86
CA TRP A 135 22.59 -9.51 3.64
C TRP A 135 23.16 -8.78 2.42
N VAL A 136 23.13 -9.47 1.27
CA VAL A 136 23.43 -8.90 -0.05
C VAL A 136 22.12 -8.42 -0.64
N ILE A 137 22.06 -7.14 -1.00
CA ILE A 137 20.87 -6.51 -1.59
C ILE A 137 20.58 -7.20 -2.94
N PRO A 138 19.39 -7.78 -3.15
CA PRO A 138 19.02 -8.45 -4.39
C PRO A 138 18.75 -7.44 -5.50
N GLU A 139 18.66 -7.90 -6.74
CA GLU A 139 18.46 -6.98 -7.87
C GLU A 139 17.04 -6.39 -7.89
N GLY A 140 16.05 -7.08 -7.31
CA GLY A 140 14.67 -6.60 -7.25
C GLY A 140 13.84 -7.14 -6.09
N CYS A 141 12.65 -6.55 -5.91
CA CYS A 141 11.74 -6.88 -4.81
C CYS A 141 11.22 -8.32 -4.86
N PHE A 142 11.05 -8.91 -6.06
CA PHE A 142 10.60 -10.29 -6.20
C PHE A 142 11.61 -11.28 -5.59
N GLU A 143 12.91 -11.05 -5.81
CA GLU A 143 13.97 -11.85 -5.21
C GLU A 143 14.02 -11.67 -3.69
N LEU A 144 13.90 -10.43 -3.20
CA LEU A 144 13.80 -10.13 -1.76
C LEU A 144 12.75 -11.00 -1.06
N PHE A 145 11.54 -11.13 -1.62
CA PHE A 145 10.48 -11.94 -1.01
C PHE A 145 10.67 -13.45 -1.18
N SER A 146 11.51 -13.86 -2.12
CA SER A 146 11.78 -15.28 -2.41
C SER A 146 12.96 -15.83 -1.61
N ILE A 147 13.82 -14.96 -1.05
CA ILE A 147 14.99 -15.38 -0.30
C ILE A 147 14.57 -15.94 1.05
N ARG A 148 15.07 -17.15 1.33
CA ARG A 148 14.90 -17.81 2.62
C ARG A 148 15.99 -17.35 3.57
N ILE A 149 15.65 -16.41 4.45
CA ILE A 149 16.53 -15.94 5.52
C ILE A 149 16.07 -16.55 6.84
N ASP A 150 16.88 -17.44 7.42
CA ASP A 150 16.61 -18.04 8.74
C ASP A 150 17.21 -17.19 9.89
N ALA A 151 17.25 -15.85 9.74
CA ALA A 151 17.88 -14.91 10.68
C ALA A 151 17.32 -15.01 12.10
N LEU A 152 16.01 -15.24 12.21
CA LEU A 152 15.30 -15.43 13.48
C LEU A 152 15.23 -16.91 13.91
N GLY A 153 15.85 -17.82 13.16
CA GLY A 153 15.78 -19.27 13.36
C GLY A 153 14.81 -19.98 12.41
N ARG A 154 14.76 -21.32 12.51
CA ARG A 154 13.97 -22.18 11.60
C ARG A 154 12.57 -22.54 12.12
N GLY A 155 12.27 -22.13 13.36
CA GLY A 155 11.03 -22.44 14.06
C GLY A 155 9.80 -21.77 13.44
N LYS A 156 8.60 -22.24 13.80
CA LYS A 156 7.34 -21.69 13.30
C LYS A 156 7.18 -20.20 13.65
N LYS A 157 7.47 -19.83 14.90
CA LYS A 157 7.44 -18.44 15.38
C LYS A 157 8.41 -17.54 14.58
N ALA A 158 9.64 -18.00 14.39
CA ALA A 158 10.67 -17.30 13.63
C ALA A 158 10.23 -16.98 12.20
N LYS A 159 9.68 -17.97 11.47
CA LYS A 159 9.18 -17.79 10.10
C LYS A 159 8.04 -16.79 10.02
N ILE A 160 7.10 -16.85 10.96
CA ILE A 160 5.96 -15.92 11.03
C ILE A 160 6.47 -14.51 11.29
N LEU A 161 7.30 -14.33 12.32
CA LEU A 161 7.81 -13.00 12.68
C LEU A 161 8.67 -12.41 11.56
N TRP A 162 9.51 -13.22 10.92
CA TRP A 162 10.30 -12.80 9.77
C TRP A 162 9.41 -12.31 8.62
N GLY A 163 8.39 -13.10 8.26
CA GLY A 163 7.41 -12.71 7.24
C GLY A 163 6.70 -11.41 7.57
N SER A 164 6.28 -11.23 8.83
CA SER A 164 5.66 -9.99 9.31
C SER A 164 6.60 -8.79 9.23
N LEU A 165 7.89 -8.95 9.57
CA LEU A 165 8.89 -7.87 9.49
C LEU A 165 9.14 -7.44 8.04
N MET A 166 9.30 -8.39 7.11
CA MET A 166 9.49 -8.08 5.68
C MET A 166 8.33 -7.26 5.14
N GLN A 167 7.10 -7.72 5.40
CA GLN A 167 5.89 -7.01 4.96
C GLN A 167 5.77 -5.64 5.63
N ALA A 168 6.16 -5.52 6.91
CA ALA A 168 6.00 -4.29 7.67
C ALA A 168 6.96 -3.20 7.16
N VAL A 169 8.18 -3.55 6.76
CA VAL A 169 9.11 -2.61 6.10
C VAL A 169 8.47 -2.06 4.82
N VAL A 170 8.00 -2.95 3.95
CA VAL A 170 7.39 -2.57 2.65
C VAL A 170 6.15 -1.70 2.86
N TRP A 171 5.30 -2.08 3.80
CA TRP A 171 4.10 -1.33 4.15
C TRP A 171 4.41 0.08 4.65
N ASN A 172 5.39 0.24 5.54
CA ASN A 172 5.79 1.54 6.06
C ASN A 172 6.44 2.40 4.97
N LEU A 173 7.27 1.83 4.10
CA LEU A 173 7.83 2.55 2.95
C LEU A 173 6.73 3.02 1.98
N TRP A 174 5.74 2.17 1.70
CA TRP A 174 4.59 2.52 0.87
C TRP A 174 3.76 3.64 1.50
N LEU A 175 3.43 3.53 2.80
CA LEU A 175 2.69 4.56 3.53
C LEU A 175 3.45 5.89 3.53
N GLU A 176 4.75 5.86 3.82
CA GLU A 176 5.60 7.05 3.88
C GLU A 176 5.66 7.76 2.52
N HIS A 177 5.86 7.00 1.44
CA HIS A 177 5.87 7.53 0.08
C HIS A 177 4.53 8.15 -0.30
N ASN A 178 3.42 7.45 -0.05
CA ASN A 178 2.10 7.95 -0.37
C ASN A 178 1.72 9.20 0.42
N ARG A 179 2.03 9.24 1.72
CA ARG A 179 1.79 10.45 2.52
C ARG A 179 2.56 11.64 1.98
N ARG A 180 3.83 11.49 1.59
CA ARG A 180 4.62 12.59 1.00
C ARG A 180 4.06 13.10 -0.33
N ILE A 181 3.40 12.24 -1.12
CA ILE A 181 2.84 12.62 -2.43
C ILE A 181 1.46 13.29 -2.26
N PHE A 182 0.59 12.66 -1.47
CA PHE A 182 -0.84 12.96 -1.42
C PHE A 182 -1.24 13.85 -0.24
N GLU A 183 -0.43 13.90 0.80
CA GLU A 183 -0.62 14.75 1.98
C GLU A 183 0.44 15.86 1.97
N ASP A 184 0.16 17.03 2.57
CA ASP A 184 1.16 18.09 2.75
C ASP A 184 2.12 17.72 3.90
N TYR A 185 2.79 16.58 3.72
CA TYR A 185 3.53 15.87 4.74
C TYR A 185 5.02 15.87 4.39
N LYS A 186 5.83 16.43 5.30
CA LYS A 186 7.29 16.56 5.09
C LYS A 186 8.06 15.25 5.25
N GLY A 187 7.42 14.21 5.80
CA GLY A 187 8.05 12.94 6.07
C GLY A 187 8.66 12.81 7.46
N VAL A 188 9.01 11.58 7.81
CA VAL A 188 9.78 11.23 9.03
C VAL A 188 11.12 10.60 8.69
N GLY A 189 11.99 10.48 9.69
CA GLY A 189 13.27 9.78 9.59
C GLY A 189 13.11 8.26 9.67
N VAL A 190 14.22 7.57 9.42
CA VAL A 190 14.30 6.09 9.56
C VAL A 190 14.00 5.62 10.98
N PRO A 191 14.46 6.29 12.08
CA PRO A 191 14.14 5.85 13.44
C PRO A 191 12.65 5.83 13.75
N GLU A 192 11.91 6.88 13.38
CA GLU A 192 10.46 6.96 13.61
C GLU A 192 9.71 5.96 12.72
N LEU A 193 10.17 5.77 11.48
CA LEU A 193 9.57 4.79 10.58
C LEU A 193 9.80 3.36 11.07
N TRP A 194 10.96 3.09 11.70
CA TRP A 194 11.30 1.80 12.30
C TRP A 194 10.38 1.44 13.48
N ASP A 195 9.93 2.41 14.27
CA ASP A 195 8.92 2.17 15.31
C ASP A 195 7.59 1.72 14.70
N GLY A 196 7.20 2.29 13.57
CA GLY A 196 6.06 1.84 12.76
C GLY A 196 6.25 0.41 12.23
N VAL A 197 7.45 0.04 11.80
CA VAL A 197 7.76 -1.34 11.37
C VAL A 197 7.60 -2.33 12.51
N LYS A 198 8.18 -2.05 13.69
CA LYS A 198 8.05 -2.91 14.87
C LYS A 198 6.59 -3.06 15.31
N PHE A 199 5.81 -1.97 15.26
CA PHE A 199 4.38 -1.99 15.56
C PHE A 199 3.63 -2.95 14.65
N TRP A 200 3.73 -2.78 13.33
CA TRP A 200 2.99 -3.60 12.37
C TRP A 200 3.45 -5.06 12.39
N ALA A 201 4.76 -5.29 12.50
CA ALA A 201 5.30 -6.65 12.58
C ALA A 201 4.80 -7.40 13.83
N ALA A 202 4.81 -6.73 14.99
CA ALA A 202 4.31 -7.32 16.23
C ALA A 202 2.80 -7.55 16.21
N LEU A 203 2.04 -6.61 15.63
CA LEU A 203 0.59 -6.75 15.46
C LEU A 203 0.24 -7.91 14.54
N TRP A 204 0.90 -8.04 13.39
CA TRP A 204 0.62 -9.13 12.46
C TRP A 204 1.09 -10.48 12.99
N ALA A 205 2.24 -10.54 13.67
CA ALA A 205 2.69 -11.77 14.31
C ALA A 205 1.73 -12.26 15.41
N SER A 206 1.17 -11.34 16.21
CA SER A 206 0.26 -11.69 17.32
C SER A 206 -1.10 -12.25 16.85
N THR A 207 -1.49 -12.00 15.59
CA THR A 207 -2.68 -12.64 15.00
C THR A 207 -2.52 -14.15 14.78
N SER A 208 -1.29 -14.66 14.80
CA SER A 208 -1.03 -16.09 14.64
C SER A 208 -1.18 -16.85 15.95
N LEU A 209 -1.78 -18.06 15.89
CA LEU A 209 -1.84 -18.96 17.04
C LEU A 209 -0.45 -19.30 17.62
N ALA A 210 0.62 -19.18 16.83
CA ALA A 210 1.98 -19.42 17.31
C ALA A 210 2.44 -18.41 18.38
N PHE A 211 1.82 -17.22 18.43
CA PHE A 211 2.15 -16.14 19.36
C PHE A 211 1.05 -15.90 20.41
N LYS A 212 0.07 -16.79 20.55
CA LYS A 212 -1.09 -16.61 21.46
C LYS A 212 -0.70 -16.30 22.92
N ASP A 213 0.42 -16.87 23.39
CA ASP A 213 0.92 -16.72 24.76
C ASP A 213 2.04 -15.66 24.88
N VAL A 214 2.31 -14.92 23.79
CA VAL A 214 3.36 -13.89 23.74
C VAL A 214 2.70 -12.51 23.67
N PRO A 215 2.82 -11.68 24.73
CA PRO A 215 2.27 -10.34 24.71
C PRO A 215 2.86 -9.50 23.56
N TYR A 216 1.99 -8.74 22.87
CA TYR A 216 2.39 -7.82 21.81
C TYR A 216 3.58 -6.89 22.20
N PRO A 217 3.61 -6.27 23.40
CA PRO A 217 4.74 -5.42 23.80
C PRO A 217 6.08 -6.17 23.88
N SER A 218 6.05 -7.47 24.17
CA SER A 218 7.25 -8.31 24.23
C SER A 218 7.84 -8.51 22.83
N ILE A 219 6.97 -8.74 21.83
CA ILE A 219 7.39 -8.86 20.42
C ILE A 219 8.01 -7.55 19.94
N MET A 220 7.38 -6.42 20.26
CA MET A 220 7.85 -5.09 19.84
C MET A 220 9.20 -4.70 20.46
N ARG A 221 9.50 -5.14 21.69
CA ARG A 221 10.73 -4.79 22.41
C ARG A 221 11.93 -5.64 22.06
N ASN A 222 11.74 -6.94 21.80
CA ASN A 222 12.84 -7.86 21.55
C ASN A 222 12.41 -8.98 20.60
N LEU A 223 12.72 -8.80 19.31
CA LEU A 223 12.36 -9.73 18.24
C LEU A 223 13.04 -11.09 18.39
N LEU A 224 14.27 -11.13 18.90
CA LEU A 224 15.03 -12.38 19.07
C LEU A 224 14.53 -13.20 20.26
N ALA A 225 14.18 -12.55 21.38
CA ALA A 225 13.73 -13.25 22.58
C ALA A 225 12.40 -14.00 22.40
N VAL A 226 11.54 -13.54 21.50
CA VAL A 226 10.19 -14.13 21.31
C VAL A 226 10.16 -15.33 20.35
N VAL A 227 11.27 -15.62 19.67
CA VAL A 227 11.39 -16.73 18.71
C VAL A 227 12.29 -17.88 19.21
N SER A 228 13.02 -17.67 20.29
CA SER A 228 13.82 -18.67 21.02
C SER A 228 13.00 -19.82 21.62
#